data_AF-A0A832S0G0-F1
#
_entry.id   AF-A0A832S0G0-F1
#
_cell.length_a   1.000
_cell.length_b   1.000
_cell.length_c   1.000
_cell.angle_alpha   90.00
_cell.angle_beta   90.00
_cell.angle_gamma   90.00
#
_symmetry.space_group_name_H-M   'P 1'
#
loop_
_entity.id
_entity.type
_entity.pdbx_description
1 polymer ?
#
loop_
_entity_poly.entity_id
_entity_poly.type
_entity_poly.pdbx_seq_one_letter_code
_entity_poly.pdbx_strand_id
1 'polypeptide(L)'
;MSNTDYDDNDVKIITKPVQSKNPVLIEGFPGIGLVGNIASQHMIEEMNMEYIGSIESRYFPSIAVLYEGLINMPVRIYENVEHNIIIVISDIPISHSVSYDVSNALVDWAESINVREIASIAGIAIMDGGQKVFGAATTPEMLDKLREKVEIFQMGTISGISGSVMAECLLRGIPAISLLGATRT
;
A
#
# COMPACT_ATOMS: atom_id res chain seq x y z
N MET A 1 -2.77 -31.43 24.21
CA MET A 1 -3.71 -30.72 23.32
C MET A 1 -2.90 -29.62 22.66
N SER A 2 -3.00 -29.53 21.34
CA SER A 2 -2.02 -28.93 20.41
C SER A 2 -1.63 -27.49 20.75
N ASN A 3 -0.33 -27.27 20.97
CA ASN A 3 0.30 -26.02 20.57
C ASN A 3 0.11 -25.92 19.06
N THR A 4 -0.87 -25.12 18.62
CA THR A 4 -0.77 -24.50 17.31
C THR A 4 0.30 -23.44 17.48
N ASP A 5 1.52 -23.77 17.08
CA ASP A 5 2.59 -22.78 16.88
C ASP A 5 2.16 -21.86 15.73
N TYR A 6 1.20 -20.97 15.99
CA TYR A 6 1.05 -19.73 15.24
C TYR A 6 2.18 -18.85 15.74
N ASP A 7 3.32 -18.94 15.07
CA ASP A 7 4.44 -18.04 15.31
C ASP A 7 4.02 -16.65 14.86
N ASP A 8 3.97 -15.73 15.82
CA ASP A 8 3.18 -14.51 15.80
C ASP A 8 3.80 -13.39 14.95
N ASN A 9 4.58 -13.70 13.89
CA ASN A 9 5.00 -12.74 12.86
C ASN A 9 5.69 -13.42 11.65
N ASP A 10 4.90 -14.03 10.77
CA ASP A 10 5.34 -14.53 9.46
C ASP A 10 5.57 -13.40 8.43
N VAL A 11 5.34 -12.14 8.81
CA VAL A 11 5.65 -10.93 8.04
C VAL A 11 6.64 -10.07 8.83
N LYS A 12 7.74 -9.67 8.20
CA LYS A 12 8.80 -8.87 8.80
C LYS A 12 9.04 -7.62 7.98
N ILE A 13 9.06 -6.47 8.64
CA ILE A 13 9.43 -5.20 8.03
C ILE A 13 10.85 -4.85 8.46
N ILE A 14 11.75 -4.76 7.49
CA ILE A 14 13.18 -4.56 7.72
C ILE A 14 13.56 -3.24 7.07
N THR A 15 13.81 -2.21 7.87
CA THR A 15 14.13 -0.87 7.37
C THR A 15 15.33 -0.26 8.08
N LYS A 16 16.02 0.64 7.38
CA LYS A 16 16.80 1.71 8.03
C LYS A 16 15.88 2.55 8.94
N PRO A 17 16.43 3.31 9.90
CA PRO A 17 15.64 4.25 10.67
C PRO A 17 14.93 5.26 9.75
N VAL A 18 13.62 5.36 9.89
CA VAL A 18 12.80 6.36 9.17
C VAL A 18 13.16 7.76 9.66
N GLN A 19 13.39 8.68 8.72
CA GLN A 19 13.79 10.06 9.03
C GLN A 19 12.61 11.04 8.96
N SER A 20 11.59 10.72 8.16
CA SER A 20 10.38 11.50 7.97
C SER A 20 9.60 11.64 9.28
N LYS A 21 9.02 12.82 9.50
CA LYS A 21 8.20 13.13 10.66
C LYS A 21 6.73 13.13 10.28
N ASN A 22 5.94 12.27 10.92
CA ASN A 22 4.52 12.09 10.60
C ASN A 22 4.26 11.89 9.10
N PRO A 23 4.86 10.86 8.49
CA PRO A 23 4.82 10.68 7.05
C PRO A 23 3.41 10.34 6.54
N VAL A 24 3.17 10.59 5.26
CA VAL A 24 2.11 9.89 4.50
C VAL A 24 2.71 8.60 3.98
N LEU A 25 2.07 7.48 4.30
CA LEU A 25 2.45 6.18 3.73
C LEU A 25 1.52 5.88 2.57
N ILE A 26 2.10 5.63 1.40
CA ILE A 26 1.38 5.24 0.20
C ILE A 26 1.68 3.77 -0.07
N GLU A 27 0.64 2.97 -0.30
CA GLU A 27 0.81 1.61 -0.81
C GLU A 27 0.32 1.50 -2.25
N GLY A 28 1.09 0.78 -3.07
CA GLY A 28 0.76 0.45 -4.45
C GLY A 28 1.11 -0.99 -4.78
N PHE A 29 0.31 -1.92 -4.29
CA PHE A 29 0.46 -3.33 -4.64
C PHE A 29 -0.08 -3.66 -6.05
N PRO A 30 0.47 -4.68 -6.73
CA PRO A 30 -0.08 -5.16 -8.00
C PRO A 30 -1.55 -5.57 -7.87
N GLY A 31 -2.38 -5.03 -8.75
CA GLY A 31 -3.83 -5.28 -8.79
C GLY A 31 -4.39 -5.04 -10.19
N ILE A 32 -5.68 -4.66 -10.27
CA ILE A 32 -6.38 -4.42 -11.53
C ILE A 32 -5.62 -3.38 -12.35
N GLY A 33 -5.22 -3.77 -13.58
CA GLY A 33 -4.48 -2.93 -14.52
C GLY A 33 -3.13 -2.40 -14.02
N LEU A 34 -2.59 -2.97 -12.93
CA LEU A 34 -1.34 -2.54 -12.27
C LEU A 34 -1.31 -1.05 -11.91
N VAL A 35 -2.47 -0.39 -11.79
CA VAL A 35 -2.58 1.06 -11.61
C VAL A 35 -1.78 1.53 -10.39
N GLY A 36 -1.99 0.88 -9.24
CA GLY A 36 -1.30 1.20 -8.00
C GLY A 36 0.22 1.07 -8.08
N ASN A 37 0.68 -0.06 -8.63
CA ASN A 37 2.09 -0.35 -8.81
C ASN A 37 2.76 0.64 -9.77
N ILE A 38 2.18 0.90 -10.95
CA ILE A 38 2.74 1.82 -11.94
C ILE A 38 2.78 3.25 -11.41
N ALA A 39 1.69 3.73 -10.79
CA ALA A 39 1.64 5.06 -10.21
C ALA A 39 2.68 5.25 -9.11
N SER A 40 2.82 4.24 -8.23
CA SER A 40 3.80 4.27 -7.14
C SER A 40 5.24 4.22 -7.65
N GLN A 41 5.52 3.38 -8.66
CA GLN A 41 6.84 3.32 -9.30
C GLN A 41 7.21 4.66 -9.92
N HIS A 42 6.28 5.27 -10.64
CA HIS A 42 6.49 6.59 -11.24
C HIS A 42 6.78 7.67 -10.17
N MET A 43 6.03 7.66 -9.07
CA MET A 43 6.27 8.57 -7.94
C MET A 43 7.66 8.37 -7.30
N ILE A 44 8.10 7.12 -7.15
CA ILE A 44 9.42 6.78 -6.63
C ILE A 44 10.53 7.36 -7.51
N GLU A 45 10.41 7.18 -8.83
CA GLU A 45 11.38 7.65 -9.82
C GLU A 45 11.43 9.18 -9.90
N GLU A 46 10.29 9.84 -10.06
CA GLU A 46 10.22 11.31 -10.21
C GLU A 46 10.70 12.05 -8.95
N MET A 47 10.42 11.50 -7.75
CA MET A 47 10.88 12.07 -6.50
C MET A 47 12.27 11.60 -6.07
N ASN A 48 12.95 10.78 -6.89
CA ASN A 48 14.24 10.17 -6.59
C ASN A 48 14.31 9.59 -5.15
N MET A 49 13.28 8.84 -4.76
CA MET A 49 13.12 8.39 -3.38
C MET A 49 14.24 7.42 -2.96
N GLU A 50 14.65 7.48 -1.69
CA GLU A 50 15.66 6.59 -1.14
C GLU A 50 15.05 5.23 -0.81
N TYR A 51 15.69 4.14 -1.25
CA TYR A 51 15.37 2.80 -0.75
C TYR A 51 15.81 2.66 0.72
N ILE A 52 14.84 2.42 1.60
CA ILE A 52 15.08 2.29 3.05
C ILE A 52 14.84 0.89 3.59
N GLY A 53 14.17 0.00 2.85
CA GLY A 53 13.95 -1.36 3.34
C GLY A 53 12.94 -2.19 2.56
N SER A 54 12.50 -3.29 3.16
CA SER A 54 11.65 -4.28 2.54
C SER A 54 10.65 -4.91 3.50
N ILE A 55 9.61 -5.52 2.94
CA ILE A 55 8.72 -6.43 3.64
C ILE A 55 9.07 -7.85 3.21
N GLU A 56 9.29 -8.73 4.18
CA GLU A 56 9.57 -10.14 3.96
C GLU A 56 8.46 -11.00 4.54
N SER A 57 8.12 -12.08 3.84
CA SER A 57 7.26 -13.11 4.40
C SER A 57 7.62 -14.45 3.80
N ARG A 58 7.52 -15.51 4.60
CA ARG A 58 7.67 -16.89 4.13
C ARG A 58 6.60 -17.30 3.10
N TYR A 59 5.50 -16.53 3.02
CA TYR A 59 4.41 -16.77 2.09
C TYR A 59 4.59 -16.06 0.74
N PHE A 60 5.61 -15.21 0.60
CA PHE A 60 5.93 -14.60 -0.68
C PHE A 60 6.62 -15.62 -1.62
N PRO A 61 6.45 -15.51 -2.94
CA PRO A 61 7.19 -16.32 -3.89
C PRO A 61 8.70 -16.19 -3.67
N SER A 62 9.41 -17.32 -3.71
CA SER A 62 10.88 -17.36 -3.55
C SER A 62 11.58 -16.86 -4.81
N ILE A 63 11.60 -15.54 -4.98
CA ILE A 63 12.16 -14.87 -6.17
C ILE A 63 13.13 -13.75 -5.77
N ALA A 64 14.04 -13.43 -6.68
CA ALA A 64 14.84 -12.21 -6.66
C ALA A 64 14.40 -11.33 -7.83
N VAL A 65 14.17 -10.04 -7.58
CA VAL A 65 13.83 -9.08 -8.64
C VAL A 65 15.12 -8.45 -9.16
N LEU A 66 15.30 -8.40 -10.49
CA LEU A 66 16.47 -7.78 -11.10
C LEU A 66 16.12 -6.45 -11.73
N TYR A 67 16.85 -5.40 -11.35
CA TYR A 67 16.87 -4.11 -12.05
C TYR A 67 18.31 -3.81 -12.44
N GLU A 68 18.57 -3.64 -13.74
CA GLU A 68 19.90 -3.33 -14.28
C GLU A 68 21.01 -4.29 -13.80
N GLY A 69 20.67 -5.56 -13.59
CA GLY A 69 21.60 -6.59 -13.09
C GLY A 69 21.81 -6.60 -11.57
N LEU A 70 21.12 -5.72 -10.82
CA LEU A 70 21.14 -5.68 -9.36
C LEU A 70 19.93 -6.38 -8.76
N ILE A 71 20.17 -7.14 -7.69
CA ILE A 71 19.14 -7.87 -6.95
C ILE A 71 18.40 -6.91 -6.02
N ASN A 72 17.08 -7.00 -6.06
CA ASN A 72 16.15 -6.24 -5.24
C ASN A 72 15.15 -7.19 -4.57
N MET A 73 14.67 -6.77 -3.40
CA MET A 73 13.55 -7.42 -2.72
C MET A 73 12.24 -7.17 -3.48
N PRO A 74 11.29 -8.13 -3.48
CA PRO A 74 10.05 -8.01 -4.24
C PRO A 74 9.00 -7.10 -3.59
N VAL A 75 9.14 -6.77 -2.29
CA VAL A 75 8.34 -5.76 -1.60
C VAL A 75 9.28 -4.76 -0.97
N ARG A 76 9.21 -3.51 -1.43
CA ARG A 76 10.21 -2.46 -1.17
C ARG A 76 9.57 -1.26 -0.52
N ILE A 77 10.34 -0.58 0.31
CA ILE A 77 9.95 0.61 1.04
C ILE A 77 10.91 1.73 0.66
N TYR A 78 10.34 2.81 0.14
CA TYR A 78 11.05 4.01 -0.28
C TYR A 78 10.65 5.19 0.58
N GLU A 79 11.57 6.12 0.82
CA GLU A 79 11.36 7.32 1.62
C GLU A 79 11.79 8.58 0.86
N ASN A 80 10.99 9.64 0.97
CA ASN A 80 11.35 10.99 0.62
C ASN A 80 11.16 11.88 1.86
N VAL A 81 12.28 12.24 2.48
CA VAL A 81 12.32 13.00 3.74
C VAL A 81 11.82 14.43 3.55
N GLU A 82 12.10 15.05 2.40
CA GLU A 82 11.69 16.41 2.09
C GLU A 82 10.17 16.57 2.11
N HIS A 83 9.46 15.61 1.51
CA HIS A 83 8.00 15.61 1.45
C HIS A 83 7.32 14.84 2.58
N ASN A 84 8.09 14.16 3.44
CA ASN A 84 7.59 13.22 4.45
C ASN A 84 6.66 12.17 3.83
N ILE A 85 7.12 11.53 2.75
CA ILE A 85 6.38 10.49 2.03
C ILE A 85 7.15 9.18 2.13
N ILE A 86 6.43 8.11 2.43
CA ILE A 86 6.91 6.74 2.34
C ILE A 86 6.06 6.01 1.32
N ILE A 87 6.69 5.25 0.43
CA ILE A 87 5.99 4.41 -0.53
C ILE A 87 6.37 2.95 -0.31
N VAL A 88 5.35 2.11 -0.14
CA VAL A 88 5.47 0.65 -0.16
C VAL A 88 4.99 0.15 -1.52
N ILE A 89 5.89 -0.48 -2.26
CA ILE A 89 5.62 -1.02 -3.59
C ILE A 89 5.97 -2.51 -3.62
N SER A 90 5.25 -3.28 -4.43
CA SER A 90 5.57 -4.68 -4.66
C SER A 90 5.61 -5.05 -6.13
N ASP A 91 6.55 -5.90 -6.50
CA ASP A 91 6.68 -6.51 -7.84
C ASP A 91 5.98 -7.88 -7.92
N ILE A 92 5.37 -8.33 -6.82
CA ILE A 92 4.64 -9.59 -6.73
C ILE A 92 3.19 -9.35 -6.31
N PRO A 93 2.23 -10.13 -6.82
CA PRO A 93 0.88 -10.09 -6.28
C PRO A 93 0.88 -10.67 -4.86
N ILE A 94 0.23 -9.98 -3.93
CA ILE A 94 -0.01 -10.51 -2.58
C ILE A 94 -1.29 -11.33 -2.61
N SER A 95 -1.20 -12.61 -2.22
CA SER A 95 -2.35 -13.50 -2.22
C SER A 95 -3.37 -13.10 -1.14
N HIS A 96 -4.65 -13.43 -1.39
CA HIS A 96 -5.73 -13.12 -0.46
C HIS A 96 -5.52 -13.75 0.92
N SER A 97 -4.95 -14.95 0.99
CA SER A 97 -4.70 -15.68 2.24
C SER A 97 -3.63 -15.03 3.13
N VAL A 98 -2.81 -14.13 2.59
CA VAL A 98 -1.70 -13.47 3.28
C VAL A 98 -1.93 -11.97 3.40
N SER A 99 -2.93 -11.43 2.67
CA SER A 99 -3.23 -10.00 2.65
C SER A 99 -3.55 -9.45 4.05
N TYR A 100 -4.23 -10.23 4.89
CA TYR A 100 -4.53 -9.87 6.27
C TYR A 100 -3.24 -9.68 7.09
N ASP A 101 -2.35 -10.68 7.09
CA ASP A 101 -1.11 -10.64 7.87
C ASP A 101 -0.18 -9.51 7.42
N VAL A 102 -0.06 -9.30 6.10
CA VAL A 102 0.75 -8.20 5.55
C VAL A 102 0.14 -6.85 5.89
N SER A 103 -1.18 -6.71 5.81
CA SER A 103 -1.84 -5.46 6.17
C SER A 103 -1.68 -5.12 7.64
N ASN A 104 -1.78 -6.11 8.54
CA ASN A 104 -1.53 -5.90 9.96
C ASN A 104 -0.10 -5.43 10.21
N ALA A 105 0.89 -6.19 9.74
CA ALA A 105 2.30 -5.83 9.92
C ALA A 105 2.62 -4.45 9.32
N LEU A 106 2.07 -4.11 8.15
CA LEU A 106 2.25 -2.81 7.52
C LEU A 106 1.67 -1.68 8.36
N VAL A 107 0.45 -1.85 8.87
CA VAL A 107 -0.23 -0.83 9.66
C VAL A 107 0.38 -0.70 11.06
N ASP A 108 0.79 -1.80 11.69
CA ASP A 108 1.60 -1.83 12.92
C ASP A 108 2.88 -1.02 12.75
N TRP A 109 3.61 -1.26 11.67
CA TRP A 109 4.83 -0.51 11.39
C TRP A 109 4.55 0.97 11.11
N ALA A 110 3.50 1.28 10.36
CA ALA A 110 3.10 2.65 10.06
C ALA A 110 2.76 3.43 11.35
N GLU A 111 2.05 2.81 12.29
CA GLU A 111 1.77 3.39 13.60
C GLU A 111 3.06 3.62 14.41
N SER A 112 3.99 2.67 14.40
CA SER A 112 5.28 2.77 15.11
C SER A 112 6.14 3.97 14.66
N ILE A 113 5.96 4.42 13.41
CA ILE A 113 6.64 5.59 12.84
C ILE A 113 5.79 6.87 12.90
N ASN A 114 4.69 6.85 13.66
CA ASN A 114 3.73 7.94 13.80
C ASN A 114 3.14 8.40 12.46
N VAL A 115 2.74 7.48 11.58
CA VAL A 115 2.13 7.83 10.29
C VAL A 115 0.99 8.86 10.46
N ARG A 116 0.96 9.88 9.60
CA ARG A 116 -0.11 10.88 9.58
C ARG A 116 -1.38 10.34 8.97
N GLU A 117 -1.24 9.67 7.82
CA GLU A 117 -2.33 9.03 7.09
C GLU A 117 -1.77 8.00 6.10
N ILE A 118 -2.61 7.02 5.74
CA ILE A 118 -2.29 5.99 4.73
C ILE A 118 -3.09 6.27 3.45
N ALA A 119 -2.43 6.23 2.30
CA ALA A 119 -3.07 6.33 0.99
C ALA A 119 -2.88 5.04 0.19
N SER A 120 -3.98 4.36 -0.11
CA SER A 120 -4.00 3.22 -1.01
C SER A 120 -4.19 3.68 -2.45
N ILE A 121 -3.35 3.24 -3.38
CA ILE A 121 -3.56 3.44 -4.82
C ILE A 121 -3.84 2.08 -5.45
N ALA A 122 -5.01 1.92 -6.06
CA ALA A 122 -5.41 0.68 -6.72
C ALA A 122 -6.15 0.96 -8.03
N GLY A 123 -6.41 -0.11 -8.79
CA GLY A 123 -7.20 -0.04 -10.01
C GLY A 123 -8.63 -0.47 -9.80
N ILE A 124 -9.55 0.09 -10.57
CA ILE A 124 -10.95 -0.38 -10.67
C ILE A 124 -11.31 -0.61 -12.13
N ALA A 125 -11.89 -1.77 -12.42
CA ALA A 125 -12.36 -2.10 -13.76
C ALA A 125 -13.69 -1.38 -14.03
N ILE A 126 -13.74 -0.62 -15.11
CA ILE A 126 -14.98 0.05 -15.56
C ILE A 126 -15.30 -0.35 -17.00
N MET A 127 -16.59 -0.41 -17.32
CA MET A 127 -17.06 -0.76 -18.67
C MET A 127 -17.01 0.44 -19.62
N ASP A 128 -17.17 1.66 -19.09
CA ASP A 128 -17.06 2.88 -19.87
C ASP A 128 -15.61 3.34 -19.97
N GLY A 129 -15.24 3.88 -21.13
CA GLY A 129 -13.83 4.13 -21.45
C GLY A 129 -13.20 5.37 -20.80
N GLY A 130 -13.76 5.86 -19.70
CA GLY A 130 -13.40 7.15 -19.09
C GLY A 130 -12.10 7.10 -18.26
N GLN A 131 -11.32 8.18 -18.32
CA GLN A 131 -10.21 8.39 -17.39
C GLN A 131 -10.77 9.03 -16.12
N LYS A 132 -11.14 8.19 -15.15
CA LYS A 132 -11.69 8.62 -13.86
C LYS A 132 -10.84 8.07 -12.73
N VAL A 133 -10.80 8.80 -11.62
CA VAL A 133 -10.29 8.31 -10.35
C VAL A 133 -11.43 8.36 -9.36
N PHE A 134 -11.67 7.24 -8.69
CA PHE A 134 -12.63 7.19 -7.61
C PHE A 134 -11.94 7.30 -6.25
N GLY A 135 -12.63 7.88 -5.27
CA GLY A 135 -12.12 8.06 -3.91
C GLY A 135 -12.99 7.36 -2.87
N ALA A 136 -12.35 6.65 -1.93
CA ALA A 136 -12.95 6.16 -0.70
C ALA A 136 -12.09 6.60 0.50
N ALA A 137 -12.67 6.61 1.70
CA ALA A 137 -12.01 7.11 2.90
C ALA A 137 -12.48 6.38 4.16
N THR A 138 -11.65 6.34 5.21
CA THR A 138 -12.01 5.73 6.51
C THR A 138 -12.80 6.65 7.42
N THR A 139 -12.75 7.98 7.21
CA THR A 139 -13.49 8.96 8.02
C THR A 139 -14.14 10.04 7.16
N PRO A 140 -15.19 10.74 7.67
CA PRO A 140 -15.79 11.88 6.97
C PRO A 140 -14.78 12.99 6.64
N GLU A 141 -13.83 13.29 7.53
CA GLU A 141 -12.81 14.32 7.32
C GLU A 141 -11.88 13.94 6.17
N MET A 142 -11.50 12.67 6.07
CA MET A 142 -10.72 12.15 4.94
C MET A 142 -11.54 12.15 3.64
N LEU A 143 -12.84 11.88 3.72
CA LEU A 143 -13.73 11.95 2.56
C LEU A 143 -13.86 13.38 2.03
N ASP A 144 -13.94 14.37 2.91
CA ASP A 144 -13.99 15.79 2.53
C ASP A 144 -12.74 16.23 1.76
N LYS A 145 -11.55 15.71 2.10
CA LYS A 145 -10.30 15.96 1.35
C LYS A 145 -10.36 15.49 -0.12
N LEU A 146 -11.28 14.57 -0.45
CA LEU A 146 -11.41 13.94 -1.76
C LEU A 146 -12.51 14.55 -2.65
N ARG A 147 -13.57 15.13 -2.06
CA ARG A 147 -14.81 15.51 -2.77
C ARG A 147 -14.63 16.39 -4.00
N GLU A 148 -13.62 17.26 -4.01
CA GLU A 148 -13.36 18.18 -5.13
C GLU A 148 -12.26 17.68 -6.08
N LYS A 149 -11.63 16.53 -5.77
CA LYS A 149 -10.46 16.00 -6.49
C LYS A 149 -10.78 14.74 -7.29
N VAL A 150 -11.71 13.92 -6.80
CA VAL A 150 -12.04 12.60 -7.35
C VAL A 150 -13.54 12.32 -7.23
N GLU A 151 -14.05 11.35 -8.01
CA GLU A 151 -15.43 10.90 -7.91
C GLU A 151 -15.59 10.01 -6.68
N ILE A 152 -16.51 10.30 -5.76
CA ILE A 152 -16.63 9.50 -4.53
C ILE A 152 -17.22 8.12 -4.84
N PHE A 153 -16.52 7.06 -4.43
CA PHE A 153 -16.95 5.68 -4.58
C PHE A 153 -18.06 5.35 -3.57
N GLN A 154 -19.31 5.58 -3.96
CA GLN A 154 -20.48 5.52 -3.07
C GLN A 154 -20.76 4.13 -2.49
N MET A 155 -20.61 3.07 -3.29
CA MET A 155 -20.95 1.71 -2.89
C MET A 155 -20.14 0.69 -3.69
N GLY A 156 -19.59 -0.30 -2.99
CA GLY A 156 -18.82 -1.38 -3.58
C GLY A 156 -17.87 -2.00 -2.56
N THR A 157 -16.91 -2.77 -3.05
CA THR A 157 -15.88 -3.40 -2.23
C THR A 157 -14.51 -3.12 -2.82
N ILE A 158 -13.54 -2.78 -1.96
CA ILE A 158 -12.12 -2.78 -2.30
C ILE A 158 -11.58 -4.14 -1.85
N SER A 159 -11.08 -4.94 -2.79
CA SER A 159 -10.58 -6.30 -2.52
C SER A 159 -9.05 -6.35 -2.41
N GLY A 160 -8.54 -7.49 -1.96
CA GLY A 160 -7.10 -7.76 -1.87
C GLY A 160 -6.42 -6.98 -0.74
N ILE A 161 -5.11 -6.81 -0.86
CA ILE A 161 -4.29 -6.17 0.16
C ILE A 161 -4.69 -4.71 0.40
N SER A 162 -5.01 -3.93 -0.64
CA SER A 162 -5.49 -2.56 -0.49
C SER A 162 -6.76 -2.46 0.34
N GLY A 163 -7.71 -3.38 0.12
CA GLY A 163 -8.91 -3.49 0.95
C GLY A 163 -8.61 -3.88 2.40
N SER A 164 -7.65 -4.79 2.59
CA SER A 164 -7.21 -5.25 3.92
C SER A 164 -6.54 -4.11 4.71
N VAL A 165 -5.65 -3.33 4.07
CA VAL A 165 -5.04 -2.13 4.66
C VAL A 165 -6.10 -1.10 5.03
N MET A 166 -7.06 -0.80 4.15
CA MET A 166 -8.12 0.17 4.45
C MET A 166 -9.01 -0.29 5.61
N ALA A 167 -9.34 -1.59 5.69
CA ALA A 167 -10.09 -2.15 6.80
C ALA A 167 -9.30 -2.06 8.12
N GLU A 168 -8.01 -2.36 8.10
CA GLU A 168 -7.14 -2.29 9.27
C GLU A 168 -6.97 -0.85 9.77
N CYS A 169 -6.77 0.11 8.86
CA CYS A 169 -6.77 1.53 9.19
C CYS A 169 -8.06 1.97 9.89
N LEU A 170 -9.23 1.52 9.39
CA LEU A 170 -10.52 1.81 10.00
C LEU A 170 -10.62 1.23 11.42
N LEU A 171 -10.18 -0.02 11.62
CA LEU A 171 -10.21 -0.69 12.93
C LEU A 171 -9.33 0.02 13.97
N ARG A 172 -8.17 0.55 13.54
CA ARG A 172 -7.21 1.22 14.42
C ARG A 172 -7.39 2.73 14.53
N GLY A 173 -8.34 3.30 13.79
CA GLY A 173 -8.58 4.75 13.78
C GLY A 173 -7.47 5.55 13.08
N ILE A 174 -6.71 4.92 12.18
CA ILE A 174 -5.69 5.59 11.36
C ILE A 174 -6.38 6.26 10.16
N PRO A 175 -6.18 7.58 9.94
CA PRO A 175 -6.76 8.27 8.80
C PRO A 175 -6.26 7.65 7.49
N ALA A 176 -7.17 7.27 6.60
CA ALA A 176 -6.78 6.68 5.32
C ALA A 176 -7.73 7.01 4.17
N ILE A 177 -7.18 7.02 2.97
CA ILE A 177 -7.89 7.18 1.70
C ILE A 177 -7.51 6.07 0.74
N SER A 178 -8.43 5.72 -0.17
CA SER A 178 -8.15 4.87 -1.31
C SER A 178 -8.48 5.61 -2.59
N LEU A 179 -7.52 5.64 -3.51
CA LEU A 179 -7.63 6.20 -4.85
C LEU A 179 -7.68 5.04 -5.86
N LEU A 180 -8.80 4.94 -6.57
CA LEU A 180 -9.10 3.86 -7.50
C LEU A 180 -9.07 4.41 -8.92
N GLY A 181 -7.94 4.24 -9.60
CA GLY A 181 -7.80 4.66 -10.99
C GLY A 181 -8.54 3.72 -11.92
N ALA A 182 -9.45 4.26 -12.72
CA ALA A 182 -10.27 3.46 -13.60
C ALA A 182 -9.45 2.94 -14.79
N THR A 183 -9.60 1.66 -15.10
CA THR A 183 -8.83 0.99 -16.15
C THR A 183 -9.67 -0.03 -16.90
N ARG A 184 -9.25 -0.35 -18.14
CA ARG A 184 -9.88 -1.37 -18.99
C ARG A 184 -9.16 -2.69 -18.78
N THR A 185 -9.90 -3.74 -18.45
CA THR A 185 -9.40 -5.12 -18.34
C THR A 185 -10.11 -6.02 -19.34
#